data_AF-G9NVW7-F1
#
_entry.id   AF-G9NVW7-F1
#
_cell.length_a   1.000
_cell.length_b   1.000
_cell.length_c   1.000
_cell.angle_alpha   90.00
_cell.angle_beta   90.00
_cell.angle_gamma   90.00
#
_symmetry.space_group_name_H-M   'P 1'
#
loop_
_entity.id
_entity.type
_entity.pdbx_description
1 polymer ?
#
loop_
_entity_poly.entity_id
_entity_poly.type
_entity_poly.pdbx_seq_one_letter_code
_entity_poly.pdbx_strand_id
1 'polypeptide(L)' 'MCDWEEFLFTCNHSQIRLKSYCHFARNDPNHGCLGVKVLRNSWRQSVPCDE' A
#
# COMPACT_ATOMS: atom_id res chain seq x y z
N MET A 1 -9.97 8.89 -1.18
CA MET A 1 -9.41 7.88 -0.25
C MET A 1 -7.99 7.58 -0.70
N CYS A 2 -7.11 7.12 0.19
CA CYS A 2 -5.78 6.63 -0.23
C CYS A 2 -5.92 5.18 -0.66
N ASP A 3 -5.33 4.84 -1.80
CA ASP A 3 -5.35 3.49 -2.32
C ASP A 3 -4.03 2.79 -1.98
N TRP A 4 -4.15 1.55 -1.53
CA TRP A 4 -3.04 0.71 -1.14
C TRP A 4 -3.03 -0.57 -1.96
N GLU A 5 -1.85 -1.15 -2.10
CA GLU A 5 -1.63 -2.45 -2.72
C GLU A 5 -0.90 -3.36 -1.75
N GLU A 6 -1.28 -4.62 -1.76
CA GLU A 6 -0.66 -5.66 -0.94
C GLU A 6 0.21 -6.54 -1.82
N PHE A 7 1.37 -6.91 -1.31
CA PHE A 7 2.34 -7.78 -1.95
C PHE A 7 2.54 -9.00 -1.06
N LEU A 8 2.16 -10.17 -1.56
CA LEU A 8 2.27 -11.46 -0.88
C LEU A 8 3.51 -12.17 -1.40
N PHE A 9 4.49 -12.41 -0.53
CA PHE A 9 5.76 -13.02 -0.90
C PHE A 9 5.77 -14.53 -0.64
N THR A 10 6.66 -15.25 -1.30
CA THR A 10 6.78 -16.72 -1.16
C THR A 10 7.22 -17.14 0.25
N CYS A 11 7.92 -16.27 0.97
CA CYS A 11 8.28 -16.42 2.38
C CYS A 11 7.10 -16.25 3.37
N ASN A 12 5.85 -16.15 2.87
CA ASN A 12 4.64 -15.95 3.67
C ASN A 12 4.55 -14.60 4.39
N HIS A 13 5.41 -13.64 4.02
CA HIS A 13 5.29 -12.24 4.41
C HIS A 13 4.34 -11.48 3.49
N SER A 14 3.68 -10.45 4.04
CA SER A 14 2.90 -9.49 3.28
C SER A 14 3.43 -8.07 3.51
N GLN A 15 3.54 -7.27 2.44
CA GLN A 15 3.83 -5.84 2.54
C GLN A 15 2.68 -5.05 1.93
N ILE A 16 2.27 -3.98 2.61
CA ILE A 16 1.26 -3.05 2.12
C ILE A 16 1.97 -1.76 1.71
N ARG A 17 1.78 -1.34 0.46
CA ARG A 17 2.39 -0.13 -0.11
C ARG A 17 1.31 0.83 -0.56
N LEU A 18 1.59 2.12 -0.41
CA LEU A 18 0.70 3.17 -0.89
C LEU A 18 0.80 3.26 -2.41
N LYS A 19 -0.32 3.09 -3.11
CA LYS A 19 -0.42 3.23 -4.56
C LYS A 19 -0.71 4.67 -4.95
N SER A 20 -1.69 5.28 -4.29
CA SER A 20 -2.10 6.66 -4.56
C SER A 20 -2.58 7.36 -3.30
N TYR A 21 -2.17 8.61 -3.17
CA TYR A 21 -2.68 9.51 -2.14
C TYR A 21 -4.11 9.98 -2.49
N CYS A 22 -4.90 10.25 -1.46
CA CYS A 22 -6.19 10.90 -1.63
C CYS A 22 -6.03 12.36 -2.11
N HIS A 23 -7.13 12.98 -2.56
CA HIS A 23 -7.12 14.39 -3.00
C HIS A 23 -6.53 15.36 -1.95
N PHE A 24 -6.69 15.07 -0.66
CA PHE A 24 -6.20 15.91 0.43
C PHE A 24 -4.70 15.72 0.71
N ALA A 25 -4.19 14.49 0.58
CA ALA A 25 -2.81 14.14 0.88
C ALA A 25 -1.88 14.15 -0.34
N ARG A 26 -2.41 14.28 -1.56
CA ARG A 26 -1.60 14.23 -2.80
C ARG A 26 -0.54 15.32 -2.91
N ASN A 27 -0.77 16.46 -2.25
CA ASN A 27 0.11 17.63 -2.32
C ASN A 27 0.92 17.85 -1.02
N ASP A 28 0.64 17.08 0.03
CA ASP A 28 1.34 17.18 1.31
C ASP A 28 1.62 15.76 1.85
N PRO A 29 2.87 15.26 1.71
CA PRO A 29 3.25 13.91 2.14
C PRO A 29 3.08 13.69 3.65
N ASN A 30 3.13 14.76 4.44
CA ASN A 30 2.95 14.72 5.90
C ASN A 30 1.49 14.82 6.32
N HIS A 31 0.56 14.95 5.36
CA HIS A 31 -0.86 14.96 5.65
C HIS A 31 -1.29 13.57 6.12
N GLY A 32 -1.47 13.43 7.43
CA GLY A 32 -2.02 12.22 8.03
C GLY A 32 -3.43 11.96 7.48
N CYS A 33 -3.54 11.14 6.43
CA CYS A 33 -4.84 10.80 5.87
C CYS A 33 -5.59 9.88 6.85
N LEU A 34 -6.43 10.50 7.70
CA LEU A 34 -7.32 9.83 8.65
C LEU A 34 -8.57 9.21 7.97
N GLY A 35 -8.69 9.38 6.65
CA GLY A 35 -9.76 8.80 5.86
C GLY A 35 -9.61 7.29 5.65
N VAL A 36 -10.68 6.65 5.14
CA VAL A 36 -10.72 5.22 4.83
C VAL A 36 -9.57 4.83 3.89
N LYS A 37 -8.83 3.80 4.28
CA LYS A 37 -7.81 3.14 3.45
C LYS A 37 -8.47 2.06 2.61
N VAL A 38 -8.21 2.05 1.31
CA VAL A 38 -8.78 1.06 0.40
C VAL A 38 -7.67 0.19 -0.16
N LEU A 39 -7.70 -1.10 0.13
CA LEU A 39 -6.82 -2.08 -0.51
C LEU A 39 -7.40 -2.41 -1.89
N ARG A 40 -6.69 -2.06 -2.97
CA ARG A 40 -7.17 -2.23 -4.34
C ARG A 40 -6.84 -3.58 -4.93
N ASN A 41 -5.60 -4.01 -4.73
CA ASN A 41 -5.06 -5.20 -5.36
C ASN A 41 -4.11 -5.91 -4.40
N SER A 42 -4.09 -7.24 -4.49
CA SER A 42 -3.11 -8.10 -3.84
C SER A 42 -2.32 -8.83 -4.92
N TRP A 43 -1.00 -8.68 -4.88
CA TRP A 43 -0.07 -9.19 -5.88
C TRP A 43 0.79 -10.29 -5.27
N ARG A 44 0.75 -11.49 -5.85
CA ARG A 44 1.68 -12.55 -5.46
C ARG A 44 3.02 -12.32 -6.12
N GLN A 45 4.05 -12.20 -5.30
CA GLN A 45 5.44 -12.10 -5.74
C GLN A 45 6.03 -13.50 -5.88
N SER A 46 6.87 -13.69 -6.89
CA SER A 46 7.62 -14.93 -7.11
C SER A 46 8.93 -14.98 -6.31
N VAL A 47 9.23 -13.93 -5.55
CA VAL A 47 10.45 -13.75 -4.77
C VAL A 47 10.13 -13.68 -3.27
N PRO A 48 11.10 -14.00 -2.39
CA PRO A 48 11.01 -13.65 -0.97
C PRO A 48 11.03 -12.12 -0.79
N CYS A 49 10.61 -11.62 0.38
CA CYS A 49 10.76 -10.21 0.69
C CYS A 49 12.23 -9.88 0.97
N ASP A 50 12.68 -8.69 0.55
CA ASP A 50 13.91 -8.09 1.07
C ASP A 50 13.66 -7.71 2.54
N GLU A 51 14.45 -8.27 3.46
CA GLU A 51 14.39 -8.05 4.92
C GLU A 51 14.55 -6.58 5.31
#